data_AF-A0A1A9A626-F1
#
_entry.id   AF-A0A1A9A626-F1
#
_cell.length_a   1.000
_cell.length_b   1.000
_cell.length_c   1.000
_cell.angle_alpha   90.00
_cell.angle_beta   90.00
_cell.angle_gamma   90.00
#
_symmetry.space_group_name_H-M   'P 1'
#
loop_
_entity.id
_entity.type
_entity.pdbx_description
1 polymer ?
#
loop_
_entity_poly.entity_id
_entity_poly.type
_entity_poly.pdbx_seq_one_letter_code
_entity_poly.pdbx_strand_id
1 'polypeptide(L)'
;METLTPRGRTIRLAATGLGLALLLAGTLWGTDDDFPFGPFRMYSTSEAPDAPAPDTRVEGVDRTGAVVPLGQQATGIRRAEIEGQQGRYADDPGLLRQVAEAYAERHPTAPALVEVRIVVRWYDIQGGRPTGRWTDRTAVSWRAAP
;
A
#
# COMPACT_ATOMS: atom_id res chain seq x y z
N MET A 1 -32.87 -31.38 -24.97
CA MET A 1 -31.86 -31.12 -23.92
C MET A 1 -30.58 -31.81 -24.34
N GLU A 2 -29.56 -31.07 -24.77
CA GLU A 2 -28.23 -31.65 -24.96
C GLU A 2 -27.67 -32.05 -23.60
N THR A 3 -27.46 -33.35 -23.40
CA THR A 3 -26.83 -33.87 -22.19
C THR A 3 -25.32 -33.73 -22.30
N LEU A 4 -24.69 -33.14 -21.28
CA LEU A 4 -23.24 -33.00 -21.19
C LEU A 4 -22.54 -34.36 -21.28
N THR A 5 -21.45 -34.43 -22.04
CA THR A 5 -20.61 -35.64 -22.08
C THR A 5 -19.98 -35.90 -20.70
N PRO A 6 -19.66 -37.15 -20.34
CA PRO A 6 -19.01 -37.48 -19.08
C PRO A 6 -17.69 -36.71 -18.86
N ARG A 7 -16.93 -36.51 -19.94
CA ARG A 7 -15.72 -35.70 -19.93
C ARG A 7 -16.02 -34.23 -19.63
N GLY A 8 -17.04 -33.66 -20.26
CA GLY A 8 -17.50 -32.29 -20.00
C GLY A 8 -17.95 -32.08 -18.55
N ARG A 9 -18.65 -33.07 -17.96
CA ARG A 9 -19.03 -33.05 -16.54
C ARG A 9 -17.81 -33.08 -15.63
N THR A 10 -16.85 -33.95 -15.91
CA THR A 10 -15.64 -34.11 -15.09
C THR A 10 -14.80 -32.84 -15.07
N ILE A 11 -14.59 -32.20 -16.23
CA ILE A 11 -13.83 -30.95 -16.33
C ILE A 11 -14.48 -29.84 -15.50
N ARG A 12 -15.81 -29.69 -15.59
CA ARG A 12 -16.53 -28.66 -14.82
C ARG A 12 -16.42 -28.90 -13.32
N LEU A 13 -16.60 -30.15 -12.86
CA LEU A 13 -16.44 -30.49 -11.45
C LEU A 13 -15.01 -30.25 -10.96
N ALA A 14 -14.00 -30.60 -11.76
CA ALA A 14 -12.61 -30.35 -11.42
C ALA A 14 -12.31 -28.84 -11.33
N ALA A 15 -12.80 -28.04 -12.29
CA ALA A 15 -12.64 -26.59 -12.28
C ALA A 15 -13.34 -25.95 -11.06
N THR A 16 -14.56 -26.37 -10.74
CA THR A 16 -15.28 -25.92 -9.54
C THR A 16 -14.56 -26.32 -8.27
N GLY A 17 -14.08 -27.57 -8.19
CA GLY A 17 -13.31 -28.06 -7.04
C GLY A 17 -12.01 -27.29 -6.84
N LEU A 18 -11.28 -27.00 -7.92
CA LEU A 18 -10.08 -26.18 -7.88
C LEU A 18 -10.39 -24.75 -7.40
N GLY A 19 -11.43 -24.12 -7.94
CA GLY A 19 -11.85 -22.78 -7.50
C GLY A 19 -12.24 -22.75 -6.02
N LEU A 20 -12.96 -23.77 -5.53
CA LEU A 20 -13.31 -23.90 -4.12
C LEU A 20 -12.06 -24.09 -3.25
N ALA A 21 -11.11 -24.93 -3.68
CA ALA A 21 -9.87 -25.16 -2.95
C ALA A 21 -9.03 -23.89 -2.83
N LEU A 22 -8.89 -23.12 -3.92
CA LEU A 22 -8.19 -21.84 -3.92
C LEU A 22 -8.89 -20.82 -3.01
N LEU A 23 -10.22 -20.71 -3.08
CA LEU A 23 -11.00 -19.83 -2.21
C LEU A 23 -10.81 -20.17 -0.72
N LEU A 24 -10.89 -21.46 -0.35
CA LEU A 24 -10.70 -21.89 1.03
C LEU A 24 -9.26 -21.63 1.49
N ALA A 25 -8.27 -21.92 0.65
CA ALA A 25 -6.87 -21.66 0.97
C ALA A 25 -6.60 -20.17 1.19
N GLY A 26 -7.07 -19.32 0.28
CA GLY A 26 -6.94 -17.87 0.41
C GLY A 26 -7.73 -17.32 1.61
N THR A 27 -8.93 -17.81 1.90
CA THR A 27 -9.72 -17.37 3.07
C THR A 27 -9.03 -17.72 4.40
N LEU A 28 -8.44 -18.91 4.51
CA LEU A 28 -7.87 -19.39 5.77
C LEU A 28 -6.43 -18.91 6.01
N TRP A 29 -5.64 -18.71 4.95
CA TRP A 29 -4.21 -18.40 5.06
C TRP A 29 -3.74 -17.20 4.23
N GLY A 30 -4.57 -16.70 3.32
CA GLY A 30 -4.21 -15.59 2.45
C GLY A 30 -4.31 -14.22 3.12
N THR A 31 -3.73 -13.24 2.44
CA THR A 31 -3.75 -11.81 2.75
C THR A 31 -4.49 -11.04 1.65
N ASP A 32 -4.65 -9.73 1.85
CA ASP A 32 -5.30 -8.86 0.85
C ASP A 32 -4.51 -8.81 -0.48
N ASP A 33 -3.21 -9.13 -0.47
CA ASP A 33 -2.34 -9.22 -1.65
C ASP A 33 -2.62 -10.47 -2.51
N ASP A 34 -3.25 -11.51 -1.94
CA ASP A 34 -3.55 -12.78 -2.61
C ASP A 34 -4.87 -12.76 -3.40
N PHE A 35 -5.41 -11.57 -3.67
CA PHE A 35 -6.59 -11.38 -4.52
C PHE A 35 -6.41 -12.08 -5.89
N PRO A 36 -7.43 -12.77 -6.44
CA PRO A 36 -8.86 -12.77 -6.07
C PRO A 36 -9.29 -13.83 -5.06
N PHE A 37 -8.36 -14.65 -4.55
CA PHE A 37 -8.72 -15.73 -3.62
C PHE A 37 -8.42 -15.40 -2.15
N GLY A 38 -7.55 -14.42 -1.91
CA GLY A 38 -7.35 -13.79 -0.60
C GLY A 38 -8.57 -12.95 -0.16
N PRO A 39 -8.78 -12.79 1.15
CA PRO A 39 -9.86 -11.98 1.69
C PRO A 39 -9.61 -10.48 1.49
N PHE A 40 -10.66 -9.67 1.58
CA PHE A 40 -10.51 -8.22 1.85
C PHE A 40 -10.70 -7.96 3.34
N ARG A 41 -9.63 -8.09 4.13
CA ARG A 41 -9.70 -8.00 5.60
C ARG A 41 -10.20 -6.64 6.08
N MET A 42 -10.00 -5.59 5.28
CA MET A 42 -10.56 -4.26 5.52
C MET A 42 -12.09 -4.20 5.69
N TYR A 43 -12.82 -5.20 5.17
CA TYR A 43 -14.29 -5.26 5.29
C TYR A 43 -14.79 -6.35 6.25
N SER A 44 -13.94 -7.30 6.63
CA SER A 44 -14.32 -8.46 7.46
C SER A 44 -13.75 -8.41 8.88
N THR A 45 -12.89 -7.43 9.17
CA THR A 45 -12.26 -7.25 10.48
C THR A 45 -12.37 -5.81 10.95
N SER A 46 -12.20 -5.62 12.26
CA SER A 46 -12.14 -4.31 12.90
C SER A 46 -10.91 -4.27 13.79
N GLU A 47 -10.25 -3.12 13.83
CA GLU A 47 -9.14 -2.89 14.76
C GLU A 47 -9.62 -2.83 16.21
N ALA A 48 -8.71 -3.07 17.15
CA ALA A 48 -9.01 -2.92 18.57
C ALA A 48 -9.40 -1.45 18.87
N PRO A 49 -10.30 -1.18 19.84
CA PRO A 49 -10.75 0.18 20.14
C PRO A 49 -9.64 1.17 20.55
N ASP A 50 -8.49 0.66 20.99
CA ASP A 50 -7.31 1.45 21.39
C ASP A 50 -6.13 1.27 20.40
N ALA A 51 -6.35 0.65 19.24
CA ALA A 51 -5.33 0.51 18.22
C ALA A 51 -5.04 1.89 17.57
N PRO A 52 -3.77 2.29 17.41
CA PRO A 52 -3.44 3.56 16.80
C PRO A 52 -3.80 3.57 15.30
N ALA A 53 -4.28 4.71 14.81
CA ALA A 53 -4.69 4.86 13.42
C ALA A 53 -3.54 5.39 12.56
N PRO A 54 -3.07 4.65 11.53
CA PRO A 54 -2.01 5.10 10.63
C PRO A 54 -2.53 6.08 9.56
N ASP A 55 -1.71 7.08 9.23
CA ASP A 55 -1.90 8.01 8.11
C ASP A 55 -0.57 8.16 7.35
N THR A 56 -0.50 7.52 6.18
CA THR A 56 0.71 7.51 5.35
C THR A 56 0.84 8.79 4.54
N ARG A 57 2.05 9.33 4.53
CA ARG A 57 2.45 10.45 3.68
C ARG A 57 3.81 10.21 3.08
N VAL A 58 4.02 10.82 1.91
CA VAL A 58 5.33 10.85 1.26
C VAL A 58 5.85 12.27 1.35
N GLU A 59 7.09 12.39 1.80
CA GLU A 59 7.78 13.67 1.96
C GLU A 59 9.11 13.64 1.22
N GLY A 60 9.46 14.77 0.60
CA GLY A 60 10.79 15.02 0.07
C GLY A 60 11.55 15.96 1.01
N VAL A 61 12.86 15.81 1.08
CA VAL A 61 13.75 16.84 1.62
C VAL A 61 14.55 17.40 0.47
N ASP A 62 14.55 18.71 0.30
CA ASP A 62 15.30 19.36 -0.78
C ASP A 62 16.73 19.75 -0.35
N ARG A 63 17.53 20.22 -1.31
CA ARG A 63 18.91 20.68 -1.05
C ARG A 63 19.03 21.85 -0.05
N THR A 64 17.94 22.56 0.22
CA THR A 64 17.89 23.63 1.23
C THR A 64 17.54 23.10 2.63
N GLY A 65 17.17 21.82 2.73
CA GLY A 65 16.70 21.17 3.95
C GLY A 65 15.19 21.33 4.19
N ALA A 66 14.46 21.91 3.24
CA ALA A 66 13.01 22.07 3.36
C ALA A 66 12.30 20.74 3.12
N VAL A 67 11.26 20.48 3.91
CA VAL A 67 10.39 19.30 3.75
C VAL A 67 9.24 19.68 2.83
N VAL A 68 9.08 18.93 1.73
CA VAL A 68 8.00 19.13 0.76
C VAL A 68 7.04 17.93 0.75
N PRO A 69 5.72 18.15 0.75
CA PRO A 69 4.76 17.06 0.62
C PRO A 69 4.74 16.52 -0.82
N LEU A 70 4.91 15.22 -0.99
CA LEU A 70 4.95 14.55 -2.30
C LEU A 70 3.64 13.81 -2.60
N GLY A 71 2.52 14.50 -2.40
CA GLY A 71 1.18 13.99 -2.72
C GLY A 71 0.83 14.06 -4.21
N GLN A 72 -0.38 13.62 -4.57
CA GLN A 72 -0.86 13.54 -5.95
C GLN A 72 -0.76 14.87 -6.71
N GLN A 73 -1.00 16.00 -6.05
CA GLN A 73 -0.87 17.32 -6.67
C GLN A 73 0.59 17.63 -7.05
N ALA A 74 1.55 17.18 -6.24
CA ALA A 74 2.97 17.45 -6.44
C ALA A 74 3.63 16.45 -7.40
N THR A 75 3.21 15.18 -7.38
CA THR A 75 3.89 14.09 -8.12
C THR A 75 3.00 13.39 -9.13
N GLY A 76 1.70 13.62 -9.11
CA GLY A 76 0.72 12.82 -9.87
C GLY A 76 0.44 11.44 -9.29
N ILE A 77 1.16 11.01 -8.25
CA ILE A 77 1.05 9.68 -7.66
C ILE A 77 0.06 9.72 -6.49
N ARG A 78 -0.91 8.81 -6.50
CA ARG A 78 -1.92 8.71 -5.43
C ARG A 78 -1.32 8.08 -4.18
N ARG A 79 -1.86 8.45 -3.01
CA ARG A 79 -1.47 7.83 -1.73
C ARG A 79 -1.67 6.31 -1.75
N ALA A 80 -2.81 5.85 -2.26
CA ALA A 80 -3.15 4.43 -2.33
C ALA A 80 -2.12 3.62 -3.12
N GLU A 81 -1.49 4.22 -4.14
CA GLU A 81 -0.51 3.53 -4.99
C GLU A 81 0.82 3.32 -4.25
N ILE A 82 1.12 4.20 -3.29
CA ILE A 82 2.26 4.05 -2.39
C ILE A 82 1.94 3.06 -1.26
N GLU A 83 0.76 3.19 -0.65
CA GLU A 83 0.31 2.32 0.44
C GLU A 83 0.22 0.86 0.00
N GLY A 84 -0.40 0.59 -1.15
CA GLY A 84 -0.51 -0.77 -1.71
C GLY A 84 0.81 -1.39 -2.15
N GLN A 85 1.91 -0.64 -2.18
CA GLN A 85 3.25 -1.12 -2.51
C GLN A 85 4.25 -0.95 -1.35
N GLN A 86 3.79 -0.71 -0.12
CA GLN A 86 4.68 -0.45 1.02
C GLN A 86 5.71 -1.56 1.24
N GLY A 87 5.32 -2.84 1.11
CA GLY A 87 6.26 -3.97 1.20
C GLY A 87 7.36 -3.88 0.15
N ARG A 88 6.99 -3.58 -1.10
CA ARG A 88 7.94 -3.43 -2.21
C ARG A 88 8.91 -2.26 -1.99
N TYR A 89 8.44 -1.13 -1.44
CA TYR A 89 9.31 0.00 -1.09
C TYR A 89 10.24 -0.33 0.09
N ALA A 90 9.78 -1.12 1.06
CA ALA A 90 10.62 -1.56 2.17
C ALA A 90 11.74 -2.50 1.69
N ASP A 91 11.43 -3.40 0.75
CA ASP A 91 12.39 -4.34 0.16
C ASP A 91 13.39 -3.63 -0.78
N ASP A 92 12.93 -2.67 -1.57
CA ASP A 92 13.76 -1.85 -2.46
C ASP A 92 13.43 -0.35 -2.30
N PRO A 93 14.08 0.34 -1.34
CA PRO A 93 13.91 1.78 -1.15
C PRO A 93 14.30 2.60 -2.39
N GLY A 94 15.14 2.06 -3.29
CA GLY A 94 15.58 2.72 -4.52
C GLY A 94 14.42 3.07 -5.46
N LEU A 95 13.28 2.40 -5.33
CA LEU A 95 12.05 2.71 -6.07
C LEU A 95 11.51 4.12 -5.77
N LEU A 96 11.81 4.70 -4.60
CA LEU A 96 11.42 6.07 -4.25
C LEU A 96 12.09 7.13 -5.14
N ARG A 97 13.15 6.79 -5.88
CA ARG A 97 13.71 7.66 -6.92
C ARG A 97 12.65 8.07 -7.95
N GLN A 98 11.72 7.17 -8.30
CA GLN A 98 10.66 7.47 -9.29
C GLN A 98 9.71 8.56 -8.78
N VAL A 99 9.48 8.63 -7.47
CA VAL A 99 8.69 9.70 -6.86
C VAL A 99 9.43 11.04 -6.94
N ALA A 100 10.75 11.04 -6.72
CA ALA A 100 11.57 12.23 -6.87
C ALA A 100 11.60 12.74 -8.32
N GLU A 101 11.71 11.83 -9.29
CA GLU A 101 11.67 12.15 -10.72
C GLU A 101 10.31 12.75 -11.12
N ALA A 102 9.21 12.14 -10.69
CA ALA A 102 7.87 12.64 -10.96
C ALA A 102 7.60 14.03 -10.35
N TYR A 103 8.23 14.34 -9.21
CA TYR A 103 8.20 15.68 -8.62
C TYR A 103 8.99 16.68 -9.48
N ALA A 104 10.23 16.35 -9.85
CA ALA A 104 11.11 17.21 -10.63
C ALA A 104 10.55 17.55 -12.02
N GLU A 105 9.91 16.58 -12.69
CA GLU A 105 9.23 16.79 -13.97
C GLU A 105 8.11 17.84 -13.87
N ARG A 106 7.39 17.87 -12.74
CA ARG A 106 6.29 18.83 -12.50
C ARG A 106 6.76 20.17 -11.94
N HIS A 107 7.95 20.21 -11.35
CA HIS A 107 8.51 21.37 -10.66
C HIS A 107 9.94 21.67 -11.16
N PRO A 108 10.12 22.01 -12.45
CA PRO A 108 11.46 22.15 -13.05
C PRO A 108 12.30 23.29 -12.45
N THR A 109 11.68 24.23 -11.74
CA THR A 109 12.34 25.36 -11.08
C THR A 109 12.51 25.16 -9.56
N ALA A 110 11.96 24.08 -8.99
CA ALA A 110 12.11 23.81 -7.56
C ALA A 110 13.51 23.27 -7.23
N PRO A 111 13.99 23.47 -5.99
CA PRO A 111 15.22 22.83 -5.54
C PRO A 111 15.14 21.30 -5.67
N ALA A 112 16.24 20.68 -6.09
CA ALA A 112 16.32 19.24 -6.23
C ALA A 112 16.12 18.53 -4.87
N LEU A 113 15.39 17.42 -4.88
CA LEU A 113 15.23 16.55 -3.71
C LEU A 113 16.51 15.77 -3.46
N VAL A 114 16.92 15.69 -2.19
CA VAL A 114 18.06 14.89 -1.71
C VAL A 114 17.61 13.64 -0.96
N GLU A 115 16.39 13.65 -0.43
CA GLU A 115 15.78 12.51 0.26
C GLU A 115 14.30 12.42 -0.12
N VAL A 116 13.79 11.19 -0.23
CA VAL A 116 12.35 10.90 -0.25
C VAL A 116 12.07 9.88 0.84
N ARG A 117 11.02 10.11 1.62
CA ARG A 117 10.62 9.24 2.73
C ARG A 117 9.13 8.96 2.73
N ILE A 118 8.78 7.72 3.02
CA ILE A 118 7.43 7.32 3.41
C ILE A 118 7.36 7.45 4.94
N VAL A 119 6.51 8.34 5.42
CA VAL A 119 6.29 8.58 6.84
C VAL A 119 4.88 8.15 7.19
N VAL A 120 4.72 7.39 8.27
CA VAL A 120 3.43 7.02 8.82
C VAL A 120 3.22 7.81 10.11
N ARG A 121 2.16 8.62 10.13
CA ARG A 121 1.67 9.23 11.36
C ARG A 121 0.74 8.25 12.06
N TRP A 122 1.08 7.90 13.29
CA TRP A 122 0.25 7.05 14.14
C TRP A 122 -0.53 7.95 15.10
N TYR A 123 -1.82 8.12 14.86
CA TYR A 123 -2.72 8.82 15.77
C TYR A 123 -3.08 7.91 16.94
N ASP A 124 -2.94 8.41 18.15
CA ASP A 124 -3.25 7.67 19.36
C ASP A 124 -4.78 7.67 19.60
N ILE A 125 -5.35 6.48 19.77
CA ILE A 125 -6.78 6.23 19.89
C ILE A 125 -7.06 5.65 21.28
N GLN A 126 -8.12 6.14 21.92
CA GLN A 126 -8.61 5.60 23.18
C GLN A 126 -10.13 5.47 23.13
N GLY A 127 -10.66 4.27 23.36
CA GLY A 127 -12.09 3.98 23.32
C GLY A 127 -12.74 4.33 21.97
N GLY A 128 -12.02 4.11 20.87
CA GLY A 128 -12.47 4.43 19.51
C GLY A 128 -12.47 5.92 19.17
N ARG A 129 -11.83 6.77 19.99
CA ARG A 129 -11.75 8.22 19.75
C ARG A 129 -10.29 8.70 19.67
N PRO A 130 -9.98 9.65 18.76
CA PRO A 130 -8.66 10.28 18.74
C PRO A 130 -8.36 11.03 20.02
N THR A 131 -7.17 10.84 20.57
CA THR A 131 -6.69 11.57 21.76
C THR A 131 -6.09 12.94 21.43
N GLY A 132 -5.84 13.20 20.13
CA GLY A 132 -5.10 14.38 19.65
C GLY A 132 -3.57 14.22 19.66
N ARG A 133 -3.05 13.16 20.31
CA ARG A 133 -1.62 12.82 20.24
C ARG A 133 -1.33 12.00 18.99
N TRP A 134 -0.11 12.14 18.47
CA TRP A 134 0.38 11.32 17.38
C TRP A 134 1.89 11.14 17.45
N THR A 135 2.41 10.15 16.75
CA THR A 135 3.85 9.93 16.55
C THR A 135 4.13 9.64 15.09
N ASP A 136 5.14 10.31 14.53
CA ASP A 136 5.58 10.05 13.16
C ASP A 136 6.69 9.00 13.16
N ARG A 137 6.61 8.05 12.23
CA ARG A 137 7.66 7.06 11.99
C ARG A 137 7.98 7.00 10.51
N THR A 138 9.26 7.11 10.17
CA THR A 138 9.73 6.85 8.80
C THR A 138 9.69 5.35 8.55
N ALA A 139 8.85 4.92 7.64
CA ALA A 139 8.74 3.51 7.23
C ALA A 139 9.82 3.15 6.22
N VAL A 140 10.07 4.02 5.24
CA VAL A 140 11.06 3.83 4.17
C VAL A 140 11.71 5.18 3.87
N SER A 141 13.00 5.18 3.59
CA SER A 141 13.73 6.37 3.12
C SER A 141 14.72 6.02 2.02
N TRP A 142 14.79 6.87 1.01
CA TRP A 142 15.79 6.85 -0.04
C TRP A 142 16.52 8.19 -0.09
N ARG A 143 17.84 8.14 -0.32
CA ARG A 143 18.68 9.32 -0.51
C ARG A 143 19.35 9.29 -1.86
N ALA A 144 19.41 10.44 -2.51
CA ALA A 144 20.21 10.60 -3.72
C ALA A 144 21.69 10.33 -3.40
N ALA A 145 22.39 9.70 -4.34
CA ALA A 145 23.84 9.59 -4.25
C ALA A 145 24.47 11.00 -4.21
N PRO A 146 25.57 11.19 -3.46
CA PRO A 146 26.26 12.48 -3.37
C PRO A 146 26.77 12.99 -4.71
#